data_AF-A0A931RY22-F1
#
_entry.id   AF-A0A931RY22-F1
#
_cell.length_a   1.000
_cell.length_b   1.000
_cell.length_c   1.000
_cell.angle_alpha   90.00
_cell.angle_beta   90.00
_cell.angle_gamma   90.00
#
_symmetry.space_group_name_H-M   'P 1'
#
loop_
_entity.id
_entity.type
_entity.pdbx_description
1 polymer ?
#
loop_
_entity_poly.entity_id
_entity_poly.type
_entity_poly.pdbx_seq_one_letter_code
_entity_poly.pdbx_strand_id
1 'polypeptide(L)'
;MLSERRIYLDHNATTPVRPEVVEAMAPFWGRVFGNPSSIHQWGQEAKTALETARRQVAGLFGASGTDGIIFTSGGSEANVLGIRGKPESIRKNCAAGSGPKPV
;
A
#
# COMPACT_ATOMS: atom_id res chain seq x y z
N MET A 1 -12.79 -40.50 16.12
CA MET A 1 -11.98 -39.78 15.12
C MET A 1 -11.47 -38.53 15.81
N LEU A 2 -10.24 -38.56 16.34
CA LEU A 2 -9.66 -37.37 16.97
C LEU A 2 -9.22 -36.44 15.83
N SER A 3 -9.87 -35.29 15.68
CA SER A 3 -9.35 -34.25 14.81
C SER A 3 -8.11 -33.68 15.48
N GLU A 4 -6.93 -33.96 14.93
CA GLU A 4 -5.71 -33.34 15.44
C GLU A 4 -5.77 -31.82 15.25
N ARG A 5 -5.68 -31.09 16.37
CA ARG A 5 -5.66 -29.63 16.38
C ARG A 5 -4.33 -29.15 15.80
N ARG A 6 -4.36 -28.60 14.59
CA ARG A 6 -3.21 -27.93 13.99
C ARG A 6 -2.94 -26.62 14.73
N ILE A 7 -1.70 -26.45 15.21
CA ILE A 7 -1.23 -25.21 15.84
C ILE A 7 -0.21 -24.58 14.88
N TYR A 8 -0.43 -23.31 14.53
CA TYR A 8 0.46 -22.55 13.64
C TYR A 8 1.40 -21.66 14.46
N LEU A 9 2.70 -21.93 14.39
CA LEU A 9 3.73 -21.22 15.14
C LEU A 9 4.76 -20.51 14.25
N ASP A 10 4.49 -20.38 12.95
CA ASP A 10 5.41 -19.78 11.97
C ASP A 10 4.93 -18.41 11.46
N HIS A 11 4.58 -17.51 12.38
CA HIS A 11 4.13 -16.15 12.03
C HIS A 11 5.23 -15.28 11.40
N ASN A 12 6.49 -15.73 11.46
CA ASN A 12 7.62 -15.05 10.81
C ASN A 12 7.65 -15.31 9.30
N ALA A 13 7.21 -16.47 8.83
CA ALA A 13 7.11 -16.76 7.40
C ALA A 13 5.92 -16.03 6.76
N THR A 14 4.74 -16.12 7.38
CA THR A 14 3.54 -15.39 6.97
C THR A 14 2.48 -15.41 8.07
N THR A 15 1.42 -14.63 7.91
CA THR A 15 0.33 -14.51 8.89
C THR A 15 -1.03 -14.76 8.25
N PRO A 16 -1.98 -15.36 8.97
CA PRO A 16 -3.35 -15.42 8.50
C PRO A 16 -3.92 -14.00 8.37
N VAL A 17 -4.62 -13.73 7.28
CA VAL A 17 -5.28 -12.44 7.07
C VAL A 17 -6.38 -12.27 8.12
N ARG A 18 -6.39 -11.11 8.78
CA ARG A 18 -7.43 -10.78 9.77
C ARG A 18 -8.80 -10.68 9.08
N PRO A 19 -9.90 -11.15 9.69
CA PRO A 19 -11.24 -11.06 9.09
C PRO A 19 -11.62 -9.65 8.63
N GLU A 20 -11.27 -8.64 9.42
CA GLU A 20 -11.55 -7.23 9.12
C GLU A 20 -10.86 -6.74 7.84
N VAL A 21 -9.70 -7.32 7.50
CA VAL A 21 -8.99 -7.02 6.24
C VAL A 21 -9.73 -7.66 5.06
N VAL A 22 -10.24 -8.88 5.23
CA VAL A 22 -11.04 -9.54 4.18
C VAL A 22 -12.32 -8.73 3.89
N GLU A 23 -13.00 -8.29 4.95
CA GLU A 23 -14.20 -7.45 4.82
C GLU A 23 -13.90 -6.10 4.17
N ALA A 24 -12.80 -5.44 4.56
CA ALA A 24 -12.37 -4.18 3.96
C ALA A 24 -12.01 -4.33 2.47
N MET A 25 -11.46 -5.49 2.08
CA MET A 25 -11.08 -5.76 0.69
C MET A 25 -12.24 -6.24 -0.19
N ALA A 26 -13.27 -6.84 0.40
CA ALA A 26 -14.41 -7.44 -0.31
C ALA A 26 -15.05 -6.54 -1.40
N PRO A 27 -15.27 -5.23 -1.18
CA PRO A 27 -15.86 -4.36 -2.20
C PRO A 27 -15.04 -4.26 -3.49
N PHE A 28 -13.72 -4.42 -3.42
CA PHE A 28 -12.81 -4.21 -4.56
C PHE A 28 -12.70 -5.42 -5.50
N TRP A 29 -13.28 -6.57 -5.13
CA TRP A 29 -13.43 -7.72 -6.04
C TRP A 29 -14.71 -7.65 -6.87
N GLY A 30 -15.60 -6.70 -6.61
CA GLY A 30 -16.89 -6.60 -7.29
C GLY A 30 -17.33 -5.17 -7.50
N ARG A 31 -17.95 -4.56 -6.48
CA ARG A 31 -18.66 -3.27 -6.61
C ARG A 31 -17.73 -2.10 -6.97
N VAL A 32 -16.52 -2.07 -6.44
CA VAL A 32 -15.53 -1.01 -6.67
C VAL A 32 -14.40 -1.54 -7.55
N PHE A 33 -14.63 -1.55 -8.86
CA PHE A 33 -13.75 -2.17 -9.85
C PHE A 33 -13.05 -1.17 -10.79
N GLY A 34 -13.35 0.14 -10.64
CA GLY A 34 -12.87 1.16 -11.57
C GLY A 34 -11.35 1.30 -11.56
N ASN A 35 -10.77 1.64 -12.72
CA ASN A 35 -9.35 1.97 -12.81
C ASN A 35 -9.09 3.32 -12.11
N PRO A 36 -8.22 3.41 -11.10
CA PRO A 36 -7.94 4.65 -10.36
C PRO A 36 -7.31 5.77 -11.21
N SER A 37 -6.81 5.44 -12.40
CA SER A 37 -6.30 6.42 -13.38
C SER A 37 -7.41 7.05 -14.24
N SER A 38 -8.63 6.51 -14.19
CA SER A 38 -9.77 7.06 -14.93
C SER A 38 -10.37 8.29 -14.24
N ILE A 39 -10.79 9.27 -15.03
CA ILE A 39 -11.40 10.51 -14.54
C ILE A 39 -12.89 10.38 -14.18
N HIS A 40 -13.56 9.31 -14.63
CA HIS A 40 -14.98 9.07 -14.37
C HIS A 40 -15.23 8.54 -12.95
N GLN A 41 -16.49 8.57 -12.51
CA GLN A 41 -16.89 8.27 -11.13
C GLN A 41 -16.33 6.93 -10.59
N TRP A 42 -16.40 5.85 -11.37
CA TRP A 42 -15.84 4.55 -10.96
C TRP A 42 -14.33 4.60 -10.66
N GLY A 43 -13.57 5.39 -11.42
CA GLY A 43 -12.13 5.55 -11.20
C GLY A 43 -11.83 6.45 -9.99
N GLN A 44 -12.62 7.51 -9.82
CA GLN A 44 -12.52 8.40 -8.66
C GLN A 44 -12.80 7.67 -7.34
N GLU A 45 -13.77 6.76 -7.33
CA GLU A 45 -14.08 5.91 -6.18
C GLU A 45 -12.88 5.02 -5.80
N ALA A 46 -12.32 4.29 -6.77
CA ALA A 46 -11.13 3.45 -6.55
C ALA A 46 -9.91 4.27 -6.11
N LYS A 47 -9.70 5.45 -6.72
CA LYS A 47 -8.62 6.37 -6.33
C LYS A 47 -8.77 6.85 -4.90
N THR A 48 -10.00 7.16 -4.47
CA THR A 48 -10.28 7.60 -3.09
C THR A 48 -9.95 6.50 -2.07
N ALA A 49 -10.25 5.25 -2.40
CA ALA A 49 -9.87 4.11 -1.58
C ALA A 49 -8.34 3.97 -1.45
N LEU A 50 -7.60 4.05 -2.57
CA LEU A 50 -6.14 3.99 -2.56
C LEU A 50 -5.51 5.13 -1.74
N GLU A 51 -6.00 6.36 -1.87
CA GLU A 51 -5.50 7.49 -1.09
C GLU A 51 -5.82 7.36 0.41
N THR A 52 -6.96 6.75 0.75
CA THR A 52 -7.30 6.42 2.14
C THR A 52 -6.32 5.40 2.72
N ALA A 53 -6.05 4.32 1.99
CA ALA A 53 -5.05 3.32 2.38
C ALA A 53 -3.65 3.96 2.54
N ARG A 54 -3.28 4.87 1.63
CA ARG A 54 -1.98 5.58 1.68
C ARG A 54 -1.86 6.44 2.95
N ARG A 55 -2.91 7.16 3.33
CA ARG A 55 -2.95 7.94 4.58
C ARG A 55 -2.87 7.04 5.82
N GLN A 56 -3.55 5.91 5.83
CA GLN A 56 -3.48 4.95 6.94
C GLN A 56 -2.05 4.42 7.11
N VAL A 57 -1.38 4.03 6.01
CA VAL A 57 0.02 3.61 6.05
C VAL A 57 0.96 4.73 6.51
N ALA A 58 0.78 5.97 6.02
CA ALA A 58 1.54 7.11 6.50
C ALA A 58 1.39 7.32 8.03
N GLY A 59 0.17 7.18 8.55
CA GLY A 59 -0.13 7.26 9.98
C GLY A 59 0.56 6.18 10.81
N LEU A 60 0.68 4.95 10.31
CA LEU A 60 1.42 3.87 11.00
C LEU A 60 2.90 4.20 11.20
N PHE A 61 3.50 4.96 10.29
CA PHE A 61 4.90 5.39 10.36
C PHE A 61 5.08 6.79 10.96
N GLY A 62 4.00 7.47 11.38
CA GLY A 62 4.07 8.85 11.88
C GLY A 62 4.54 9.87 10.83
N ALA A 63 4.34 9.58 9.54
CA ALA A 63 4.75 10.48 8.45
C ALA A 63 3.83 11.71 8.39
N SER A 64 4.40 12.88 8.09
CA SER A 64 3.66 14.15 7.96
C SER A 64 2.76 14.23 6.72
N GLY A 65 2.92 13.31 5.77
CA GLY A 65 2.17 13.25 4.53
C GLY A 65 2.35 11.93 3.80
N THR A 66 1.74 11.82 2.61
CA THR A 66 1.67 10.57 1.85
C THR A 66 2.71 10.45 0.73
N ASP A 67 3.44 11.52 0.41
CA ASP A 67 4.33 11.60 -0.78
C ASP A 67 5.50 10.60 -0.72
N GLY A 68 5.90 10.20 0.49
CA GLY A 68 6.94 9.20 0.71
C GLY A 68 6.48 7.75 0.52
N ILE A 69 5.16 7.50 0.49
CA ILE A 69 4.59 6.15 0.49
C ILE A 69 4.40 5.67 -0.95
N ILE A 70 5.04 4.55 -1.30
CA ILE A 70 4.90 3.88 -2.60
C ILE A 70 4.38 2.46 -2.34
N PHE A 71 3.25 2.11 -2.95
CA PHE A 71 2.76 0.73 -2.93
C PHE A 71 3.53 -0.08 -3.96
N THR A 72 4.03 -1.24 -3.53
CA THR A 72 4.71 -2.25 -4.36
C THR A 72 3.98 -3.58 -4.18
N SER A 73 4.34 -4.60 -4.96
CA SER A 73 3.76 -5.95 -4.81
C SER A 73 4.16 -6.63 -3.49
N GLY A 74 5.24 -6.20 -2.84
CA GLY A 74 5.70 -6.75 -1.57
C GLY A 74 7.11 -6.32 -1.17
N GLY A 75 7.61 -6.86 -0.06
CA GLY A 75 8.89 -6.46 0.54
C GLY A 75 10.10 -6.66 -0.38
N SER A 76 10.14 -7.74 -1.16
CA SER A 76 11.24 -8.00 -2.11
C SER A 76 11.34 -6.93 -3.19
N GLU A 77 10.21 -6.49 -3.76
CA GLU A 77 10.19 -5.41 -4.75
C GLU A 77 10.57 -4.07 -4.10
N ALA A 78 10.04 -3.77 -2.90
CA ALA A 78 10.40 -2.57 -2.16
C ALA A 78 11.91 -2.47 -1.87
N ASN A 79 12.54 -3.59 -1.49
CA ASN A 79 13.99 -3.64 -1.27
C ASN A 79 14.77 -3.36 -2.55
N VAL A 80 14.36 -3.96 -3.68
CA VAL A 80 14.98 -3.69 -4.99
C VAL A 80 14.82 -2.22 -5.38
N LEU A 81 13.64 -1.63 -5.16
CA LEU A 81 13.37 -0.21 -5.41
C LEU A 81 14.24 0.69 -4.53
N GLY A 82 14.43 0.33 -3.25
CA GLY A 82 15.30 1.07 -2.33
C GLY A 82 16.77 1.05 -2.76
N ILE A 83 17.27 -0.10 -3.22
CA ILE A 83 18.66 -0.27 -3.66
C ILE A 83 18.91 0.40 -5.02
N ARG A 84 18.04 0.15 -6.01
CA ARG A 84 18.20 0.69 -7.37
C ARG A 84 17.78 2.15 -7.48
N GLY A 85 17.06 2.66 -6.49
CA GLY A 85 16.48 3.99 -6.49
C GLY A 85 15.16 4.06 -7.26
N LYS A 86 14.38 5.10 -6.94
CA LYS A 86 13.11 5.38 -7.63
C LYS A 86 13.36 5.73 -9.10
N PRO A 87 12.52 5.26 -10.04
CA PRO A 87 12.49 5.78 -11.40
C PRO A 87 12.35 7.30 -11.39
N GLU A 88 12.98 7.97 -12.36
CA GLU A 88 13.02 9.44 -12.42
C GLU A 88 11.63 10.08 -12.49
N SER A 89 10.64 9.36 -13.03
CA SER A 89 9.23 9.76 -13.04
C SER A 89 8.62 9.94 -11.64
N ILE A 90 9.11 9.21 -10.63
CA ILE A 90 8.62 9.32 -9.24
C ILE A 90 9.41 10.37 -8.45
N ARG A 91 10.68 10.66 -8.84
CA ARG A 91 11.52 11.68 -8.16
C ARG A 91 10.91 13.07 -8.16
N LYS A 92 10.16 13.45 -9.21
CA LYS A 92 9.57 14.79 -9.34
C LYS A 92 8.50 15.10 -8.28
N ASN A 93 7.85 14.08 -7.70
CA ASN A 93 6.76 14.28 -6.75
C ASN A 93 7.21 14.45 -5.29
N CYS A 94 8.41 14.00 -4.91
CA CYS A 94 8.93 14.20 -3.55
C CYS A 94 9.69 15.51 -3.38
N ALA A 95 10.15 16.16 -4.45
CA ALA A 95 10.97 17.37 -4.40
C ALA A 95 10.19 18.66 -4.03
N ALA A 96 8.90 18.55 -3.72
CA ALA A 96 8.09 19.68 -3.24
C ALA A 96 8.14 19.85 -1.71
N GLY A 97 8.86 19.00 -0.98
CA GLY A 97 9.09 19.12 0.47
C GLY A 97 10.51 19.58 0.80
N SER A 98 10.63 20.85 1.19
CA SER A 98 11.73 21.52 1.92
C SER A 98 13.04 20.73 2.15
N GLY A 99 14.05 20.99 1.33
CA GLY A 99 15.47 20.71 1.62
C GLY A 99 16.35 21.68 0.83
N PRO A 100 17.48 22.18 1.38
CA PRO A 100 18.29 23.16 0.69
C PRO A 100 18.93 22.52 -0.55
N LYS A 101 18.82 23.20 -1.70
CA LYS A 101 19.53 22.79 -2.92
C LYS A 101 21.05 22.80 -2.62
N PRO A 102 21.79 21.74 -2.95
CA PRO A 102 23.24 21.79 -2.85
C PRO A 102 23.78 22.80 -3.86
N VAL A 103 24.82 23.51 -3.43
CA VAL A 103 25.62 24.47 -4.22
C VAL A 103 26.33 23.73 -5.35
#